data_AF-F1REP3-F1
#
_entry.id   AF-F1REP3-F1
#
_cell.length_a   1.000
_cell.length_b   1.000
_cell.length_c   1.000
_cell.angle_alpha   90.00
_cell.angle_beta   90.00
_cell.angle_gamma   90.00
#
_symmetry.space_group_name_H-M   'P 1'
#
loop_
_entity.id
_entity.type
_entity.pdbx_description
1 polymer ?
#
loop_
_entity_poly.entity_id
_entity_poly.type
_entity_poly.pdbx_seq_one_letter_code
_entity_poly.pdbx_strand_id
1 'polypeptide(L)'
;MYLLVVVISLLLSSGPVQSRPVEDLIEKMSKKTGGNFTKKGNLLVSSVIETSKHAGENTDGPVILFGDIAFPRGLQNADQCTARGCKWDRSRDGLVYVPYQISRAYSPREVAVIEQGLQSFSAVSCIRFVPHTGERNYLNIKSESGCYSYLGRIGGGQVVSLQRQGCVYFSTVQHELLHALGFHHEQNRSDRDNHIRILYQNIIPAQQYNFNKQNTNNLGTPYDYNSVMQYSRYAFSMNNQPTMVPVPNANVVLGEAQSMSPNDILRINRLYCSTFNISY
;
A
#
# COMPACT_ATOMS: atom_id res chain seq x y z
N MET A 1 12.69 62.99 -2.40
CA MET A 1 11.46 62.20 -2.21
C MET A 1 11.86 60.83 -1.73
N TYR A 2 11.70 60.55 -0.43
CA TYR A 2 12.01 59.24 0.16
C TYR A 2 10.87 58.27 -0.18
N LEU A 3 11.15 57.24 -0.98
CA LEU A 3 10.20 56.16 -1.23
C LEU A 3 10.10 55.27 0.02
N LEU A 4 9.04 55.45 0.80
CA LEU A 4 8.57 54.44 1.76
C LEU A 4 7.90 53.30 0.96
N VAL A 5 8.54 52.13 0.91
CA VAL A 5 7.88 50.91 0.42
C VAL A 5 7.40 50.12 1.65
N VAL A 6 6.09 50.07 1.80
CA VAL A 6 5.36 49.39 2.87
C VAL A 6 5.51 47.88 2.70
N VAL A 7 6.12 47.22 3.70
CA VAL A 7 6.20 45.76 3.78
C VAL A 7 4.86 45.23 4.28
N ILE A 8 4.04 44.69 3.38
CA ILE A 8 2.78 44.01 3.73
C ILE A 8 3.12 42.57 4.15
N SER A 9 3.20 42.34 5.45
CA SER A 9 3.32 41.01 6.04
C SER A 9 1.98 40.27 5.96
N LEU A 10 1.81 39.44 4.93
CA LEU A 10 0.69 38.50 4.82
C LEU A 10 0.91 37.33 5.79
N LEU A 11 0.28 37.43 6.96
CA LEU A 11 0.10 36.32 7.90
C LEU A 11 -0.80 35.25 7.26
N LEU A 12 -0.20 34.26 6.63
CA LEU A 12 -0.88 33.05 6.18
C LEU A 12 -1.27 32.22 7.41
N SER A 13 -2.52 32.35 7.86
CA SER A 13 -3.10 31.46 8.84
C SER A 13 -3.13 30.03 8.28
N SER A 14 -2.36 29.14 8.88
CA SER A 14 -2.37 27.71 8.61
C SER A 14 -3.71 27.10 9.03
N GLY A 15 -4.70 27.15 8.14
CA GLY A 15 -5.91 26.33 8.27
C GLY A 15 -5.57 24.87 7.98
N PRO A 16 -6.07 23.90 8.79
CA PRO A 16 -5.76 22.49 8.60
C PRO A 16 -6.34 21.99 7.27
N VAL A 17 -5.48 21.44 6.41
CA VAL A 17 -5.85 20.76 5.17
C VAL A 17 -6.69 19.53 5.55
N GLN A 18 -8.01 19.67 5.52
CA GLN A 18 -8.95 18.62 5.90
C GLN A 18 -9.06 17.61 4.75
N SER A 19 -8.68 16.37 5.02
CA SER A 19 -8.73 15.21 4.12
C SER A 19 -10.17 14.76 3.84
N ARG A 20 -10.98 15.58 3.18
CA ARG A 20 -12.35 15.26 2.75
C ARG A 20 -12.54 14.64 1.34
N PRO A 21 -11.56 14.53 0.42
CA PRO A 21 -11.86 13.98 -0.90
C PRO A 21 -12.18 12.48 -0.93
N VAL A 22 -11.57 11.67 -0.05
CA VAL A 22 -11.59 10.20 -0.20
C VAL A 22 -12.93 9.59 0.24
N GLU A 23 -13.45 9.99 1.39
CA GLU A 23 -14.73 9.49 1.92
C GLU A 23 -15.90 9.84 0.99
N ASP A 24 -15.96 11.10 0.53
CA ASP A 24 -16.96 11.56 -0.44
C ASP A 24 -16.89 10.77 -1.76
N LEU A 25 -15.68 10.40 -2.21
CA LEU A 25 -15.50 9.59 -3.41
C LEU A 25 -15.98 8.15 -3.19
N ILE A 26 -15.62 7.53 -2.06
CA ILE A 26 -16.08 6.19 -1.69
C ILE A 26 -17.61 6.17 -1.61
N GLU A 27 -18.23 7.19 -1.01
CA GLU A 27 -19.69 7.30 -0.92
C GLU A 27 -20.33 7.51 -2.31
N LYS A 28 -19.79 8.41 -3.13
CA LYS A 28 -20.28 8.64 -4.50
C LYS A 28 -20.15 7.41 -5.38
N MET A 29 -19.08 6.64 -5.25
CA MET A 29 -18.87 5.39 -5.99
C MET A 29 -19.80 4.29 -5.49
N SER A 30 -19.99 4.15 -4.18
CA SER A 30 -20.94 3.20 -3.59
C SER A 30 -22.38 3.47 -4.02
N LYS A 31 -22.76 4.73 -4.29
CA LYS A 31 -24.08 5.07 -4.85
C LYS A 31 -24.22 4.67 -6.33
N LYS A 32 -23.12 4.63 -7.09
CA LYS A 32 -23.14 4.35 -8.53
C LYS A 32 -23.15 2.86 -8.85
N THR A 33 -22.46 2.05 -8.06
CA THR A 33 -22.61 0.59 -8.09
C THR A 33 -23.64 0.22 -7.03
N GLY A 34 -24.88 -0.09 -7.40
CA GLY A 34 -26.00 -0.43 -6.49
C GLY A 34 -25.81 -1.66 -5.59
N GLY A 35 -24.57 -2.03 -5.27
CA GLY A 35 -24.23 -3.00 -4.25
C GLY A 35 -24.21 -2.33 -2.88
N ASN A 36 -25.15 -2.74 -2.04
CA ASN A 36 -25.06 -2.59 -0.59
C ASN A 36 -23.76 -3.31 -0.17
N PHE A 37 -22.64 -2.59 -0.06
CA PHE A 37 -21.39 -3.08 0.55
C PHE A 37 -21.59 -3.15 2.08
N THR A 38 -22.70 -3.73 2.51
CA THR A 38 -23.03 -3.99 3.90
C THR A 38 -22.08 -5.02 4.46
N LYS A 39 -21.12 -4.54 5.28
CA LYS A 39 -20.70 -5.18 6.53
C LYS A 39 -20.37 -6.68 6.47
N LYS A 40 -19.72 -7.17 5.41
CA LYS A 40 -18.81 -8.30 5.66
C LYS A 40 -17.67 -7.68 6.46
N GLY A 41 -17.73 -7.82 7.78
CA GLY A 41 -16.92 -7.07 8.75
C GLY A 41 -15.52 -6.84 8.20
N ASN A 42 -15.21 -5.57 7.97
CA ASN A 42 -13.99 -5.11 7.32
C ASN A 42 -12.77 -5.80 7.96
N LEU A 43 -12.20 -6.78 7.24
CA LEU A 43 -11.12 -7.62 7.78
C LEU A 43 -9.81 -6.82 7.78
N LEU A 44 -9.01 -7.02 8.83
CA LEU A 44 -7.65 -6.47 8.91
C LEU A 44 -6.81 -7.05 7.77
N VAL A 45 -5.99 -6.23 7.13
CA VAL A 45 -5.16 -6.68 6.00
C VAL A 45 -4.28 -7.86 6.41
N SER A 46 -3.64 -7.81 7.59
CA SER A 46 -2.85 -8.95 8.08
C SER A 46 -3.69 -10.20 8.33
N SER A 47 -4.93 -10.10 8.82
CA SER A 47 -5.82 -11.25 8.95
C SER A 47 -6.19 -11.87 7.60
N VAL A 48 -6.37 -11.05 6.57
CA VAL A 48 -6.60 -11.49 5.18
C VAL A 48 -5.38 -12.23 4.62
N ILE A 49 -4.19 -11.67 4.80
CA ILE A 49 -2.91 -12.27 4.39
C ILE A 49 -2.69 -13.61 5.11
N GLU A 50 -2.89 -13.64 6.43
CA GLU A 50 -2.67 -14.83 7.26
C GLU A 50 -3.60 -15.99 6.92
N THR A 51 -4.86 -15.69 6.61
CA THR A 51 -5.86 -16.72 6.22
C THR A 51 -5.68 -17.21 4.79
N SER A 52 -4.94 -16.47 3.96
CA SER A 52 -4.69 -16.79 2.55
C SER A 52 -3.30 -17.42 2.33
N LYS A 53 -2.58 -17.80 3.40
CA LYS A 53 -1.20 -18.32 3.43
C LYS A 53 -0.89 -19.60 2.64
N HIS A 54 -1.84 -20.19 1.91
CA HIS A 54 -1.51 -21.21 0.91
C HIS A 54 -0.71 -20.61 -0.29
N ALA A 55 -0.27 -19.37 -0.18
CA ALA A 55 0.59 -18.62 -1.10
C ALA A 55 2.02 -19.21 -1.13
N GLY A 56 2.34 -20.02 -2.14
CA GLY A 56 3.73 -20.38 -2.46
C GLY A 56 4.09 -21.86 -2.46
N GLU A 57 3.15 -22.78 -2.18
CA GLU A 57 3.43 -24.23 -2.31
C GLU A 57 3.52 -24.74 -3.75
N ASN A 58 3.19 -23.92 -4.76
CA ASN A 58 3.50 -24.28 -6.13
C ASN A 58 5.02 -24.25 -6.31
N THR A 59 5.61 -25.41 -6.62
CA THR A 59 7.05 -25.61 -6.80
C THR A 59 7.68 -24.70 -7.84
N ASP A 60 6.88 -24.05 -8.70
CA ASP A 60 7.31 -23.11 -9.75
C ASP A 60 6.92 -21.63 -9.48
N GLY A 61 6.25 -21.33 -8.36
CA GLY A 61 5.80 -19.97 -8.01
C GLY A 61 6.89 -19.08 -7.40
N PRO A 62 6.63 -17.76 -7.29
CA PRO A 62 7.53 -16.82 -6.61
C PRO A 62 7.70 -17.17 -5.13
N VAL A 63 8.82 -16.72 -4.54
CA VAL A 63 9.00 -16.79 -3.09
C VAL A 63 8.25 -15.61 -2.47
N ILE A 64 7.29 -15.91 -1.59
CA ILE A 64 6.58 -14.89 -0.82
C ILE A 64 7.34 -14.66 0.48
N LEU A 65 7.85 -13.44 0.65
CA LEU A 65 8.48 -12.96 1.88
C LEU A 65 7.61 -11.89 2.52
N PHE A 66 7.84 -11.62 3.80
CA PHE A 66 7.09 -10.62 4.56
C PHE A 66 5.59 -10.86 4.73
N GLY A 67 5.06 -11.97 4.21
CA GLY A 67 3.65 -12.38 4.31
C GLY A 67 2.95 -12.37 2.95
N ASP A 68 3.29 -11.40 2.11
CA ASP A 68 2.58 -11.00 0.88
C ASP A 68 3.49 -10.32 -0.17
N ILE A 69 4.80 -10.17 0.07
CA ILE A 69 5.74 -9.56 -0.88
C ILE A 69 6.43 -10.66 -1.69
N ALA A 70 6.12 -10.73 -2.98
CA ALA A 70 6.72 -11.67 -3.91
C ALA A 70 8.13 -11.22 -4.38
N PHE A 71 9.05 -12.18 -4.44
CA PHE A 71 10.38 -12.02 -5.04
C PHE A 71 10.59 -13.06 -6.16
N PRO A 72 11.19 -12.67 -7.30
CA PRO A 72 11.63 -13.63 -8.30
C PRO A 72 12.66 -14.61 -7.70
N ARG A 73 12.55 -15.91 -7.99
CA ARG A 73 13.52 -16.90 -7.51
C ARG A 73 14.93 -16.58 -8.00
N GLY A 74 15.91 -16.69 -7.11
CA GLY A 74 17.33 -16.41 -7.40
C GLY A 74 17.78 -14.98 -7.12
N LEU A 75 16.87 -14.07 -6.76
CA LEU A 75 17.19 -12.71 -6.32
C LEU A 75 16.92 -12.60 -4.81
N GLN A 76 17.98 -12.55 -4.00
CA GLN A 76 17.90 -12.40 -2.55
C GLN A 76 18.06 -10.93 -2.12
N ASN A 77 17.15 -10.48 -1.26
CA ASN A 77 17.27 -9.45 -0.21
C ASN A 77 17.13 -7.95 -0.54
N ALA A 78 16.35 -7.30 0.36
CA ALA A 78 16.35 -5.90 0.83
C ALA A 78 16.80 -4.81 -0.14
N ASP A 79 15.91 -4.40 -1.04
CA ASP A 79 16.29 -3.43 -2.06
C ASP A 79 15.72 -2.03 -1.80
N GLN A 80 16.56 -1.02 -1.99
CA GLN A 80 16.10 0.33 -2.35
C GLN A 80 15.62 0.29 -3.80
N CYS A 81 14.68 -0.61 -4.13
CA CYS A 81 14.32 -0.87 -5.52
C CYS A 81 13.89 0.44 -6.21
N THR A 82 13.24 1.33 -5.45
CA THR A 82 12.77 2.62 -5.97
C THR A 82 13.92 3.61 -6.25
N ALA A 83 15.09 3.44 -5.64
CA ALA A 83 16.32 4.13 -6.01
C ALA A 83 17.07 3.44 -7.18
N ARG A 84 16.83 2.14 -7.41
CA ARG A 84 17.54 1.31 -8.38
C ARG A 84 16.76 0.99 -9.67
N GLY A 85 15.56 1.54 -9.85
CA GLY A 85 14.81 1.45 -11.10
C GLY A 85 13.54 0.59 -11.08
N CYS A 86 13.06 0.16 -9.90
CA CYS A 86 11.74 -0.49 -9.78
C CYS A 86 10.57 0.52 -9.79
N LYS A 87 10.83 1.83 -9.93
CA LYS A 87 9.72 2.78 -10.06
C LYS A 87 9.00 2.55 -11.39
N TRP A 88 7.69 2.72 -11.38
CA TRP A 88 6.93 2.93 -12.61
C TRP A 88 7.37 4.21 -13.28
N ASP A 89 7.51 4.17 -14.60
CA ASP A 89 8.07 5.27 -15.36
C ASP A 89 7.07 6.43 -15.40
N ARG A 90 7.60 7.65 -15.25
CA ARG A 90 6.79 8.86 -15.32
C ARG A 90 6.67 9.34 -16.76
N SER A 91 5.45 9.61 -17.18
CA SER A 91 5.14 10.18 -18.48
C SER A 91 5.48 11.69 -18.53
N ARG A 92 5.58 12.24 -19.74
CA ARG A 92 5.92 13.65 -20.00
C ARG A 92 4.88 14.63 -19.48
N ASP A 93 3.62 14.19 -19.36
CA ASP A 93 2.52 14.96 -18.77
C ASP A 93 2.57 15.02 -17.23
N GLY A 94 3.59 14.42 -16.61
CA GLY A 94 3.78 14.39 -15.18
C GLY A 94 2.99 13.30 -14.46
N LEU A 95 2.23 12.47 -15.18
CA LEU A 95 1.48 11.33 -14.65
C LEU A 95 2.33 10.04 -14.68
N VAL A 96 1.91 9.05 -13.90
CA VAL A 96 2.54 7.72 -13.87
C VAL A 96 1.48 6.71 -14.27
N TYR A 97 1.60 6.18 -15.47
CA TYR A 97 0.68 5.19 -15.99
C TYR A 97 1.13 3.78 -15.57
N VAL A 98 0.24 3.04 -14.92
CA VAL A 98 0.46 1.66 -14.50
C VAL A 98 -0.55 0.79 -15.24
N PRO A 99 -0.16 0.18 -16.37
CA PRO A 99 -1.05 -0.67 -17.13
C PRO A 99 -1.45 -1.91 -16.31
N TYR A 100 -2.71 -2.34 -16.40
CA TYR A 100 -3.20 -3.52 -15.71
C TYR A 100 -4.16 -4.35 -16.56
N GLN A 101 -4.25 -5.63 -16.24
CA GLN A 101 -5.27 -6.54 -16.74
C GLN A 101 -5.88 -7.30 -15.57
N ILE A 102 -7.22 -7.40 -15.55
CA ILE A 102 -7.95 -8.17 -14.54
C ILE A 102 -8.35 -9.52 -15.14
N SER A 103 -8.05 -10.61 -14.42
CA SER A 103 -8.44 -11.96 -14.81
C SER A 103 -9.95 -12.10 -14.95
N ARG A 104 -10.39 -12.81 -15.99
CA ARG A 104 -11.81 -13.15 -16.21
C ARG A 104 -12.39 -14.08 -15.13
N ALA A 105 -11.56 -14.60 -14.23
CA ALA A 105 -12.00 -15.43 -13.11
C ALA A 105 -12.80 -14.66 -12.05
N TYR A 106 -12.64 -13.33 -11.97
CA TYR A 106 -13.39 -12.50 -11.02
C TYR A 106 -14.83 -12.28 -11.46
N SER A 107 -15.76 -12.35 -10.52
CA SER A 107 -17.16 -11.96 -10.74
C SER A 107 -17.28 -10.44 -10.97
N PRO A 108 -18.36 -9.95 -11.58
CA PRO A 108 -18.58 -8.51 -11.77
C PRO A 108 -18.50 -7.70 -10.47
N ARG A 109 -18.94 -8.29 -9.34
CA ARG A 109 -18.84 -7.66 -8.02
C ARG A 109 -17.39 -7.55 -7.53
N GLU A 110 -16.59 -8.60 -7.75
CA GLU A 110 -15.16 -8.60 -7.41
C GLU A 110 -14.38 -7.61 -8.28
N VAL A 111 -14.68 -7.56 -9.59
CA VAL A 111 -14.11 -6.56 -10.52
C VAL A 111 -14.41 -5.15 -10.04
N ALA A 112 -15.65 -4.85 -9.63
CA ALA A 112 -16.00 -3.52 -9.13
C ALA A 112 -15.18 -3.10 -7.89
N VAL A 113 -14.87 -4.03 -6.97
CA VAL A 113 -14.00 -3.74 -5.81
C VAL A 113 -12.56 -3.48 -6.24
N ILE A 114 -12.04 -4.29 -7.16
CA ILE A 114 -10.69 -4.12 -7.69
C ILE A 114 -10.57 -2.75 -8.40
N GLU A 115 -11.53 -2.42 -9.27
CA GLU A 115 -11.57 -1.14 -9.97
C GLU A 115 -11.74 0.04 -9.01
N GLN A 116 -12.52 -0.10 -7.95
CA GLN A 116 -12.61 0.91 -6.89
C GLN A 116 -11.25 1.14 -6.22
N GLY A 117 -10.53 0.07 -5.90
CA GLY A 117 -9.17 0.13 -5.38
C GLY A 117 -8.22 0.85 -6.33
N LEU A 118 -8.22 0.50 -7.63
CA LEU A 118 -7.42 1.16 -8.67
C LEU A 118 -7.76 2.66 -8.81
N GLN A 119 -9.04 3.01 -8.87
CA GLN A 119 -9.50 4.39 -9.03
C GLN A 119 -9.17 5.28 -7.82
N SER A 120 -9.08 4.69 -6.62
CA SER A 120 -8.76 5.43 -5.40
C SER A 120 -7.39 6.13 -5.46
N PHE A 121 -6.41 5.57 -6.18
CA PHE A 121 -5.09 6.19 -6.36
C PHE A 121 -5.15 7.40 -7.30
N SER A 122 -5.97 7.32 -8.35
CA SER A 122 -6.14 8.40 -9.33
C SER A 122 -6.74 9.66 -8.72
N ALA A 123 -7.53 9.52 -7.66
CA ALA A 123 -8.20 10.63 -6.98
C ALA A 123 -7.28 11.47 -6.08
N VAL A 124 -6.14 10.92 -5.66
CA VAL A 124 -5.28 11.51 -4.61
C VAL A 124 -3.81 11.65 -5.02
N SER A 125 -3.46 11.23 -6.24
CA SER A 125 -2.09 11.23 -6.72
C SER A 125 -2.02 11.37 -8.25
N CYS A 126 -0.80 11.34 -8.78
CA CYS A 126 -0.50 11.26 -10.22
C CYS A 126 -0.53 9.83 -10.78
N ILE A 127 -0.74 8.80 -9.95
CA ILE A 127 -0.80 7.40 -10.41
C ILE A 127 -2.09 7.20 -11.19
N ARG A 128 -2.00 6.58 -12.37
CA ARG A 128 -3.11 6.23 -13.24
C ARG A 128 -3.02 4.76 -13.60
N PHE A 129 -3.84 3.94 -12.96
CA PHE A 129 -4.04 2.58 -13.40
C PHE A 129 -4.88 2.59 -14.68
N VAL A 130 -4.35 2.03 -15.76
CA VAL A 130 -5.00 2.04 -17.09
C VAL A 130 -5.09 0.62 -17.65
N PRO A 131 -6.11 0.29 -18.46
CA PRO A 131 -6.18 -1.00 -19.11
C PRO A 131 -4.92 -1.27 -19.95
N HIS A 132 -4.37 -2.47 -19.85
CA HIS A 132 -3.24 -2.94 -20.65
C HIS A 132 -3.62 -3.02 -22.13
N THR A 133 -2.81 -2.39 -22.99
CA THR A 133 -3.00 -2.31 -24.45
C THR A 133 -1.81 -2.83 -25.25
N GLY A 134 -0.81 -3.44 -24.58
CA GLY A 134 0.40 -3.99 -25.20
C GLY A 134 1.70 -3.48 -24.59
N GLU A 135 1.63 -2.71 -23.50
CA GLU A 135 2.78 -2.23 -22.77
C GLU A 135 3.60 -3.41 -22.23
N ARG A 136 4.93 -3.29 -22.30
CA ARG A 136 5.86 -4.35 -21.83
C ARG A 136 5.68 -4.66 -20.35
N ASN A 137 5.51 -3.63 -19.54
CA ASN A 137 5.40 -3.74 -18.09
C ASN A 137 3.96 -3.46 -17.69
N TYR A 138 3.33 -4.39 -16.98
CA TYR A 138 1.94 -4.24 -16.55
C TYR A 138 1.63 -5.13 -15.35
N LEU A 139 0.57 -4.80 -14.62
CA LEU A 139 0.04 -5.63 -13.53
C LEU A 139 -0.95 -6.66 -14.09
N ASN A 140 -0.71 -7.91 -13.79
CA ASN A 140 -1.59 -9.02 -14.10
C ASN A 140 -2.35 -9.42 -12.84
N ILE A 141 -3.52 -8.81 -12.64
CA ILE A 141 -4.35 -9.00 -11.45
C ILE A 141 -5.09 -10.34 -11.58
N LYS A 142 -4.70 -11.33 -10.78
CA LYS A 142 -5.14 -12.72 -10.90
C LYS A 142 -5.54 -13.30 -9.55
N SER A 143 -6.40 -14.31 -9.58
CA SER A 143 -6.77 -15.07 -8.39
C SER A 143 -5.88 -16.31 -8.27
N GLU A 144 -4.67 -16.12 -7.78
CA GLU A 144 -3.83 -17.25 -7.35
C GLU A 144 -4.10 -17.56 -5.87
N SER A 145 -3.37 -18.53 -5.32
CA SER A 145 -3.41 -18.82 -3.89
C SER A 145 -2.70 -17.70 -3.14
N GLY A 146 -3.38 -17.02 -2.22
CA GLY A 146 -2.83 -15.90 -1.48
C GLY A 146 -3.18 -14.50 -1.97
N CYS A 147 -2.96 -13.55 -1.07
CA CYS A 147 -2.88 -12.13 -1.37
C CYS A 147 -1.40 -11.77 -1.42
N TYR A 148 -0.91 -11.33 -2.57
CA TYR A 148 0.48 -10.94 -2.69
C TYR A 148 0.74 -10.05 -3.90
N SER A 149 1.84 -9.33 -3.85
CA SER A 149 2.30 -8.47 -4.92
C SER A 149 3.82 -8.38 -4.94
N TYR A 150 4.39 -8.12 -6.12
CA TYR A 150 5.82 -7.82 -6.20
C TYR A 150 6.08 -6.39 -5.72
N LEU A 151 7.28 -6.17 -5.18
CA LEU A 151 7.70 -4.83 -4.76
C LEU A 151 8.16 -4.00 -5.97
N GLY A 152 7.36 -3.00 -6.34
CA GLY A 152 7.65 -2.11 -7.46
C GLY A 152 7.48 -2.80 -8.82
N ARG A 153 7.92 -2.10 -9.88
CA ARG A 153 7.97 -2.58 -11.26
C ARG A 153 9.15 -3.53 -11.46
N ILE A 154 8.89 -4.83 -11.46
CA ILE A 154 9.93 -5.86 -11.67
C ILE A 154 10.26 -6.09 -13.15
N GLY A 155 9.39 -5.61 -14.06
CA GLY A 155 9.52 -5.79 -15.49
C GLY A 155 8.68 -6.94 -16.05
N GLY A 156 8.20 -6.79 -17.29
CA GLY A 156 7.23 -7.73 -17.87
C GLY A 156 5.84 -7.61 -17.23
N GLY A 157 4.97 -8.58 -17.53
CA GLY A 157 3.71 -8.74 -16.82
C GLY A 157 3.94 -9.35 -15.44
N GLN A 158 3.73 -8.59 -14.38
CA GLN A 158 3.93 -9.05 -12.99
C GLN A 158 2.59 -9.34 -12.32
N VAL A 159 2.53 -10.41 -11.53
CA VAL A 159 1.29 -10.82 -10.86
C VAL A 159 1.01 -9.92 -9.66
N VAL A 160 -0.24 -9.51 -9.53
CA VAL A 160 -0.84 -9.10 -8.25
C VAL A 160 -1.92 -10.13 -7.94
N SER A 161 -1.67 -10.96 -6.94
CA SER A 161 -2.62 -12.00 -6.55
C SER A 161 -3.64 -11.43 -5.57
N LEU A 162 -4.92 -11.53 -5.95
CA LEU A 162 -6.04 -11.29 -5.06
C LEU A 162 -6.92 -12.54 -5.10
N GLN A 163 -6.64 -13.52 -4.24
CA GLN A 163 -7.44 -14.74 -4.15
C GLN A 163 -8.93 -14.42 -3.98
N ARG A 164 -9.76 -15.00 -4.85
CA ARG A 164 -11.22 -14.91 -4.72
C ARG A 164 -11.67 -15.43 -3.37
N GLN A 165 -12.73 -14.82 -2.82
CA GLN A 165 -13.27 -15.16 -1.50
C GLN A 165 -12.31 -14.97 -0.31
N GLY A 166 -11.10 -14.42 -0.51
CA GLY A 166 -10.12 -14.16 0.55
C GLY A 166 -9.53 -12.75 0.54
N CYS A 167 -9.16 -12.23 -0.64
CA CYS A 167 -8.37 -11.00 -0.77
C CYS A 167 -9.12 -9.80 -1.38
N VAL A 168 -10.32 -10.00 -1.93
CA VAL A 168 -11.02 -8.97 -2.71
C VAL A 168 -11.78 -8.01 -1.78
N TYR A 169 -11.01 -7.25 -0.99
CA TYR A 169 -11.48 -6.16 -0.13
C TYR A 169 -10.75 -4.87 -0.53
N PHE A 170 -11.44 -3.73 -0.40
CA PHE A 170 -10.89 -2.43 -0.82
C PHE A 170 -9.51 -2.12 -0.19
N SER A 171 -9.37 -2.34 1.11
CA SER A 171 -8.11 -2.15 1.84
C SER A 171 -6.99 -3.08 1.35
N THR A 172 -7.29 -4.37 1.16
CA THR A 172 -6.33 -5.34 0.61
C THR A 172 -5.92 -4.99 -0.82
N VAL A 173 -6.86 -4.57 -1.68
CA VAL A 173 -6.51 -4.11 -3.04
C VAL A 173 -5.55 -2.91 -2.97
N GLN A 174 -5.82 -1.91 -2.11
CA GLN A 174 -4.90 -0.79 -1.94
C GLN A 174 -3.52 -1.22 -1.42
N HIS A 175 -3.49 -2.17 -0.48
CA HIS A 175 -2.25 -2.72 0.08
C HIS A 175 -1.38 -3.38 -1.00
N GLU A 176 -1.96 -4.28 -1.79
CA GLU A 176 -1.22 -4.98 -2.84
C GLU A 176 -0.77 -4.04 -3.98
N LEU A 177 -1.55 -3.02 -4.26
CA LEU A 177 -1.18 -1.97 -5.22
C LEU A 177 -0.05 -1.07 -4.68
N LEU A 178 -0.01 -0.79 -3.37
CA LEU A 178 1.11 -0.09 -2.75
C LEU A 178 2.41 -0.90 -2.83
N HIS A 179 2.35 -2.21 -2.61
CA HIS A 179 3.49 -3.09 -2.91
C HIS A 179 3.93 -2.97 -4.37
N ALA A 180 2.99 -3.06 -5.32
CA ALA A 180 3.29 -2.90 -6.75
C ALA A 180 3.91 -1.54 -7.10
N LEU A 181 3.66 -0.50 -6.29
CA LEU A 181 4.26 0.83 -6.41
C LEU A 181 5.63 0.96 -5.71
N GLY A 182 6.06 -0.05 -4.96
CA GLY A 182 7.38 -0.12 -4.32
C GLY A 182 7.38 0.21 -2.83
N PHE A 183 6.23 0.11 -2.14
CA PHE A 183 6.14 0.33 -0.71
C PHE A 183 6.22 -0.98 0.07
N HIS A 184 7.14 -1.05 1.04
CA HIS A 184 7.16 -2.10 2.06
C HIS A 184 6.10 -1.86 3.12
N HIS A 185 5.85 -2.87 3.96
CA HIS A 185 5.05 -2.67 5.16
C HIS A 185 5.64 -1.65 6.13
N GLU A 186 4.78 -1.05 6.93
CA GLU A 186 5.15 -0.06 7.93
C GLU A 186 6.00 -0.68 9.05
N GLN A 187 5.66 -1.90 9.51
CA GLN A 187 6.47 -2.61 10.52
C GLN A 187 7.82 -3.11 10.00
N ASN A 188 8.12 -2.96 8.70
CA ASN A 188 9.43 -3.32 8.15
C ASN A 188 10.34 -2.11 7.96
N ARG A 189 9.89 -0.89 8.31
CA ARG A 189 10.72 0.31 8.20
C ARG A 189 12.02 0.23 8.98
N SER A 190 13.04 0.93 8.47
CA SER A 190 14.36 1.05 9.07
C SER A 190 14.35 1.73 10.45
N ASP A 191 13.40 2.65 10.69
CA ASP A 191 13.23 3.44 11.91
C ASP A 191 12.14 2.91 12.86
N ARG A 192 11.55 1.75 12.57
CA ARG A 192 10.39 1.24 13.32
C ARG A 192 10.66 1.02 14.81
N ASP A 193 11.90 0.71 15.21
CA ASP A 193 12.20 0.30 16.59
C ASP A 193 12.10 1.50 17.56
N ASN A 194 11.99 2.72 17.03
CA ASN A 194 11.67 3.93 17.78
C ASN A 194 10.15 4.10 18.03
N HIS A 195 9.31 3.28 17.38
CA HIS A 195 7.86 3.47 17.29
C HIS A 195 7.08 2.22 17.71
N ILE A 196 7.63 1.02 17.48
CA ILE A 196 7.06 -0.26 17.89
C ILE A 196 8.16 -1.16 18.47
N ARG A 197 7.76 -2.03 19.40
CA ARG A 197 8.56 -3.16 19.87
C ARG A 197 7.97 -4.46 19.32
N ILE A 198 8.82 -5.27 18.69
CA ILE A 198 8.46 -6.61 18.22
C ILE A 198 8.64 -7.61 19.37
N LEU A 199 7.60 -8.41 19.64
CA LEU A 199 7.60 -9.46 20.67
C LEU A 199 7.81 -10.82 20.00
N TYR A 200 9.06 -11.12 19.64
CA TYR A 200 9.45 -12.34 18.90
C TYR A 200 9.01 -13.65 19.58
N GLN A 201 8.91 -13.67 20.91
CA GLN A 201 8.42 -14.81 21.69
C GLN A 201 6.93 -15.15 21.46
N ASN A 202 6.16 -14.20 20.91
CA ASN A 202 4.74 -14.39 20.59
C ASN A 202 4.51 -14.69 19.10
N ILE A 203 5.54 -14.62 18.26
CA ILE A 203 5.43 -14.83 16.82
C ILE A 203 5.70 -16.30 16.48
N ILE A 204 4.88 -16.89 15.61
CA ILE A 204 5.13 -18.23 15.05
C ILE A 204 6.58 -18.29 14.53
N PRO A 205 7.44 -19.22 14.99
CA PRO A 205 8.87 -19.19 14.67
C PRO A 205 9.17 -19.10 13.16
N ALA A 206 8.44 -19.88 12.36
CA ALA A 206 8.57 -19.87 10.90
C ALA A 206 8.06 -18.58 10.22
N GLN A 207 7.53 -17.61 10.96
CA GLN A 207 6.96 -16.35 10.46
C GLN A 207 7.69 -15.12 10.99
N GLN A 208 8.72 -15.30 11.83
CA GLN A 208 9.48 -14.19 12.41
C GLN A 208 10.16 -13.31 11.35
N TYR A 209 10.49 -13.88 10.19
CA TYR A 209 11.10 -13.13 9.08
C TYR A 209 10.20 -12.02 8.54
N ASN A 210 8.88 -12.12 8.74
CA ASN A 210 7.94 -11.07 8.33
C ASN A 210 8.14 -9.76 9.10
N PHE A 211 8.81 -9.83 10.24
CA PHE A 211 9.14 -8.69 11.07
C PHE A 211 10.60 -8.25 10.89
N ASN A 212 11.33 -8.66 9.86
CA ASN A 212 12.71 -8.21 9.66
C ASN A 212 12.77 -6.78 9.11
N LYS A 213 13.61 -5.91 9.68
CA LYS A 213 13.78 -4.54 9.14
C LYS A 213 14.28 -4.59 7.71
N GLN A 214 13.75 -3.71 6.88
CA GLN A 214 14.25 -3.40 5.55
C GLN A 214 14.94 -2.05 5.59
N ASN A 215 15.95 -1.87 4.73
CA ASN A 215 16.60 -0.57 4.55
C ASN A 215 15.70 0.34 3.71
N THR A 216 14.66 0.89 4.33
CA THR A 216 13.63 1.67 3.65
C THR A 216 14.01 3.14 3.49
N ASN A 217 13.64 3.73 2.35
CA ASN A 217 13.50 5.18 2.23
C ASN A 217 12.11 5.58 2.75
N ASN A 218 12.09 6.23 3.91
CA ASN A 218 10.86 6.66 4.56
C ASN A 218 10.27 7.94 3.94
N LEU A 219 10.92 8.51 2.91
CA LEU A 219 10.44 9.67 2.15
C LEU A 219 10.11 10.87 3.06
N GLY A 220 10.84 11.02 4.17
CA GLY A 220 10.65 12.08 5.16
C GLY A 220 9.29 12.05 5.85
N THR A 221 8.60 10.91 5.91
CA THR A 221 7.33 10.79 6.62
C THR A 221 7.50 10.14 8.01
N PRO A 222 6.69 10.54 9.00
CA PRO A 222 6.66 9.87 10.29
C PRO A 222 6.16 8.43 10.14
N TYR A 223 6.41 7.61 11.16
CA TYR A 223 5.81 6.29 11.28
C TYR A 223 4.29 6.41 11.43
N ASP A 224 3.53 5.60 10.70
CA ASP A 224 2.07 5.66 10.71
C ASP A 224 1.42 4.34 11.13
N TYR A 225 1.01 4.29 12.39
CA TYR A 225 0.31 3.16 13.00
C TYR A 225 -1.03 2.81 12.32
N ASN A 226 -1.60 3.77 11.57
CA ASN A 226 -2.86 3.63 10.83
C ASN A 226 -2.64 3.60 9.32
N SER A 227 -1.41 3.32 8.86
CA SER A 227 -1.15 3.01 7.45
C SER A 227 -1.87 1.72 7.05
N VAL A 228 -2.37 1.66 5.82
CA VAL A 228 -2.88 0.39 5.25
C VAL A 228 -1.78 -0.65 5.10
N MET A 229 -0.51 -0.24 5.18
CA MET A 229 0.68 -1.08 5.15
C MET A 229 1.14 -1.55 6.53
N GLN A 230 0.45 -1.19 7.61
CA GLN A 230 0.78 -1.61 8.98
C GLN A 230 0.08 -2.95 9.30
N TYR A 231 0.85 -3.95 9.73
CA TYR A 231 0.28 -5.19 10.27
C TYR A 231 -0.46 -4.98 11.59
N SER A 232 -1.46 -5.82 11.85
CA SER A 232 -2.23 -5.76 13.09
C SER A 232 -1.38 -6.14 14.31
N ARG A 233 -1.83 -5.72 15.50
CA ARG A 233 -1.19 -6.00 16.79
C ARG A 233 -0.88 -7.48 17.05
N TYR A 234 -1.67 -8.39 16.48
CA TYR A 234 -1.62 -9.83 16.73
C TYR A 234 -1.12 -10.62 15.51
N ALA A 235 -0.59 -9.93 14.49
CA ALA A 235 -0.23 -10.56 13.25
C ALA A 235 0.75 -11.71 13.49
N PHE A 236 0.46 -12.90 12.93
CA PHE A 236 1.29 -14.11 13.03
C PHE A 236 1.54 -14.59 14.47
N SER A 237 0.62 -14.30 15.40
CA SER A 237 0.73 -14.74 16.80
C SER A 237 0.62 -16.27 16.92
N MET A 238 1.49 -16.88 17.73
CA MET A 238 1.41 -18.31 18.07
C MET A 238 0.59 -18.60 19.33
N ASN A 239 0.28 -17.58 20.13
CA ASN A 239 -0.29 -17.71 21.46
C ASN A 239 -1.41 -16.69 21.74
N ASN A 240 -1.98 -16.09 20.68
CA ASN A 240 -2.97 -15.03 20.75
C ASN A 240 -2.55 -13.79 21.56
N GLN A 241 -1.26 -13.64 21.88
CA GLN A 241 -0.71 -12.45 22.51
C GLN A 241 -0.20 -11.46 21.46
N PRO A 242 -0.08 -10.16 21.81
CA PRO A 242 0.44 -9.16 20.88
C PRO A 242 1.82 -9.55 20.34
N THR A 243 2.02 -9.40 19.04
CA THR A 243 3.33 -9.54 18.38
C THR A 243 4.02 -8.19 18.21
N MET A 244 3.25 -7.10 18.26
CA MET A 244 3.74 -5.73 18.21
C MET A 244 3.10 -4.85 19.29
N VAL A 245 3.91 -4.01 19.92
CA VAL A 245 3.44 -3.01 20.90
C VAL A 245 3.98 -1.63 20.51
N PRO A 246 3.12 -0.62 20.32
CA PRO A 246 3.57 0.74 20.06
C PRO A 246 4.32 1.32 21.27
N VAL A 247 5.30 2.16 21.00
CA VAL A 247 6.05 2.93 22.00
C VAL A 247 6.03 4.42 21.61
N PRO A 248 5.95 5.35 22.59
CA PRO A 248 5.88 5.09 24.03
C PRO A 248 4.47 4.69 24.52
N ASN A 249 3.42 4.99 23.73
CA ASN A 249 2.03 4.71 24.14
C ASN A 249 1.54 3.35 23.63
N ALA A 250 1.55 2.35 24.49
CA ALA A 250 1.11 0.98 24.17
C ALA A 250 -0.36 0.85 23.73
N ASN A 251 -1.19 1.86 23.98
CA ASN A 251 -2.63 1.86 23.65
C ASN A 251 -2.95 2.29 22.22
N VAL A 252 -1.95 2.75 21.45
CA VAL A 252 -2.16 3.13 20.04
C VAL A 252 -2.62 1.92 19.23
N VAL A 253 -3.65 2.11 18.39
CA VAL A 253 -4.20 1.04 17.53
C VAL A 253 -3.21 0.74 16.40
N LEU A 254 -3.09 -0.54 16.02
CA LEU A 254 -2.19 -1.00 14.96
C LEU A 254 -2.96 -1.77 13.89
N GLY A 255 -2.79 -1.38 12.63
CA GLY A 255 -3.17 -2.19 11.48
C GLY A 255 -4.67 -2.44 11.33
N GLU A 256 -5.50 -1.49 11.77
CA GLU A 256 -6.96 -1.50 11.61
C GLU A 256 -7.45 -0.59 10.48
N ALA A 257 -6.52 -0.04 9.71
CA ALA A 257 -6.80 0.84 8.58
C ALA A 257 -7.69 0.18 7.52
N GLN A 258 -8.71 0.92 7.08
CA GLN A 258 -9.68 0.48 6.08
C GLN A 258 -9.45 1.07 4.70
N SER A 259 -8.51 2.00 4.62
CA SER A 259 -8.08 2.66 3.40
C SER A 259 -6.69 3.25 3.60
N MET A 260 -6.06 3.69 2.51
CA MET A 260 -4.82 4.48 2.55
C MET A 260 -4.97 5.67 3.49
N SER A 261 -4.00 5.82 4.39
CA SER A 261 -3.91 6.99 5.27
C SER A 261 -3.44 8.23 4.48
N PRO A 262 -3.56 9.44 5.05
CA PRO A 262 -2.91 10.62 4.50
C PRO A 262 -1.38 10.44 4.32
N ASN A 263 -0.75 9.63 5.18
CA ASN A 263 0.69 9.37 5.09
C ASN A 263 1.03 8.44 3.92
N ASP A 264 0.23 7.40 3.68
CA ASP A 264 0.37 6.52 2.52
C ASP A 264 0.29 7.34 1.22
N ILE A 265 -0.72 8.22 1.13
CA ILE A 265 -0.93 9.14 0.00
C ILE A 265 0.25 10.10 -0.16
N LEU A 266 0.75 10.67 0.93
CA LEU A 266 1.91 11.57 0.91
C LEU A 266 3.16 10.85 0.39
N ARG A 267 3.40 9.60 0.82
CA ARG A 267 4.53 8.79 0.35
C ARG A 267 4.42 8.50 -1.15
N ILE A 268 3.24 8.15 -1.67
CA ILE A 268 3.02 8.01 -3.12
C ILE A 268 3.40 9.31 -3.84
N ASN A 269 2.87 10.44 -3.39
CA ASN A 269 3.09 11.73 -4.05
C ASN A 269 4.56 12.18 -4.00
N ARG A 270 5.26 11.99 -2.89
CA ARG A 270 6.70 12.25 -2.77
C ARG A 270 7.53 11.33 -3.66
N LEU A 271 7.12 10.07 -3.81
CA LEU A 271 7.86 9.10 -4.60
C LEU A 271 7.72 9.31 -6.10
N TYR A 272 6.52 9.66 -6.57
CA TYR A 272 6.14 9.63 -7.99
C TYR A 272 5.77 10.99 -8.58
N CYS A 273 5.11 11.86 -7.81
CA CYS A 273 4.32 12.93 -8.40
C CYS A 273 5.02 14.27 -8.48
N SER A 274 6.19 14.42 -7.85
CA SER A 274 6.95 15.68 -7.68
C SER A 274 6.03 16.88 -7.44
N THR A 275 5.98 17.37 -6.21
CA THR A 275 5.37 18.67 -5.93
C THR A 275 5.91 19.68 -6.94
N PHE A 276 5.02 20.34 -7.70
CA PHE A 276 5.40 21.45 -8.55
C PHE A 276 6.37 22.32 -7.76
N ASN A 277 7.60 22.50 -8.26
CA ASN A 277 8.45 23.57 -7.77
C ASN A 277 7.67 24.85 -8.04
N ILE A 278 6.99 25.37 -7.01
CA ILE A 278 6.57 26.76 -7.02
C ILE A 278 7.90 27.52 -6.90
N SER A 279 8.46 27.88 -8.04
CA SER A 279 9.54 28.84 -8.12
C SER A 279 9.04 30.14 -7.47
N TYR A 280 9.68 30.55 -6.38
CA TYR A 280 9.53 31.89 -5.82
C TYR A 280 10.05 32.94 -6.79
#